data_AF-A0A930SRZ5-F1
#
_entry.id   AF-A0A930SRZ5-F1
#
_cell.length_a   1.000
_cell.length_b   1.000
_cell.length_c   1.000
_cell.angle_alpha   90.00
_cell.angle_beta   90.00
_cell.angle_gamma   90.00
#
_symmetry.space_group_name_H-M   'P 1'
#
loop_
_entity.id
_entity.type
_entity.pdbx_description
1 polymer ?
#
loop_
_entity_poly.entity_id
_entity_poly.type
_entity_poly.pdbx_seq_one_letter_code
_entity_poly.pdbx_strand_id
1 'polypeptide(L)'
;MAFFDNFVSVIRQKWLDYVQANRAWLELQMRQTAVRTPDGGRRPSSFLILGVVNALEPKLGNLMVPFYQLNSDEDALVEVLGLNFDPEMALDNGSMSPTIEAKNSDETPLLPDSDL
;
A
#
# COMPACT_ATOMS: atom_id res chain seq x y z
N MET A 1 13.11 13.61 -14.97
CA MET A 1 11.92 13.12 -14.26
C MET A 1 12.26 12.30 -13.02
N ALA A 2 13.40 11.61 -12.98
CA ALA A 2 13.85 10.77 -11.84
C ALA A 2 13.73 11.36 -10.43
N PHE A 3 13.84 12.69 -10.26
CA PHE A 3 13.63 13.34 -8.95
C PHE A 3 12.18 13.20 -8.46
N PHE A 4 11.21 13.47 -9.32
CA PHE A 4 9.79 13.38 -8.95
C PHE A 4 9.37 11.92 -8.74
N ASP A 5 9.86 11.02 -9.59
CA ASP A 5 9.58 9.58 -9.47
C ASP A 5 10.15 9.01 -8.15
N ASN A 6 11.37 9.40 -7.78
CA ASN A 6 11.97 9.04 -6.50
C ASN A 6 11.18 9.62 -5.32
N PHE A 7 10.79 10.89 -5.43
CA PHE A 7 10.01 11.57 -4.40
C PHE A 7 8.65 10.88 -4.15
N VAL A 8 7.92 10.56 -5.22
CA VAL A 8 6.66 9.82 -5.16
C VAL A 8 6.87 8.41 -4.56
N SER A 9 7.95 7.73 -4.92
CA SER A 9 8.29 6.43 -4.32
C SER A 9 8.54 6.52 -2.81
N VAL A 10 9.25 7.56 -2.34
CA VAL A 10 9.47 7.80 -0.91
C VAL A 10 8.16 8.09 -0.18
N ILE A 11 7.28 8.91 -0.77
CA ILE A 11 5.96 9.20 -0.20
C ILE A 11 5.13 7.92 -0.09
N ARG A 12 5.09 7.11 -1.15
CA ARG A 12 4.37 5.84 -1.15
C ARG A 12 4.86 4.92 -0.03
N GLN A 13 6.17 4.80 0.14
CA GLN A 13 6.73 3.96 1.22
C GLN A 13 6.30 4.47 2.59
N LYS A 14 6.45 5.78 2.84
CA LYS A 14 6.02 6.40 4.11
C LYS A 14 4.54 6.21 4.39
N TRP A 15 3.71 6.30 3.36
CA TRP A 15 2.27 6.03 3.46
C TRP A 15 2.00 4.57 3.88
N LEU A 16 2.66 3.60 3.24
CA LEU A 16 2.51 2.18 3.60
C LEU A 16 3.00 1.90 5.03
N ASP A 17 4.13 2.46 5.43
CA ASP A 17 4.65 2.32 6.81
C ASP A 17 3.65 2.87 7.84
N TYR A 18 3.03 4.02 7.52
CA TYR A 18 1.98 4.60 8.37
C TYR A 18 0.74 3.71 8.43
N VAL A 19 0.29 3.16 7.30
CA VAL A 19 -0.86 2.25 7.26
C VAL A 19 -0.58 1.02 8.11
N GLN A 20 0.59 0.40 7.94
CA GLN A 20 0.99 -0.76 8.72
C GLN A 20 1.01 -0.47 10.23
N ALA A 21 1.53 0.69 10.65
CA ALA A 21 1.60 1.08 12.05
C ALA A 21 0.23 1.46 12.65
N ASN A 22 -0.73 1.90 11.83
CA ASN A 22 -2.01 2.45 12.28
C ASN A 22 -3.23 1.68 11.76
N ARG A 23 -3.04 0.42 11.33
CA ARG A 23 -4.04 -0.42 10.67
C ARG A 23 -5.39 -0.41 11.38
N ALA A 24 -5.41 -0.65 12.69
CA ALA A 24 -6.65 -0.72 13.48
C ALA A 24 -7.45 0.61 13.48
N TRP A 25 -6.75 1.75 13.54
CA TRP A 25 -7.41 3.05 13.49
C TRP A 25 -7.92 3.36 12.08
N LEU A 26 -7.13 3.05 11.04
CA LEU A 26 -7.53 3.22 9.64
C LEU A 26 -8.74 2.35 9.29
N GLU A 27 -8.79 1.10 9.74
CA GLU A 27 -9.96 0.23 9.55
C GLU A 27 -11.22 0.85 10.15
N LEU A 28 -11.13 1.42 11.36
CA LEU A 28 -12.27 2.07 12.01
C LEU A 28 -12.71 3.32 11.23
N GLN A 29 -11.75 4.12 10.77
CA GLN A 29 -12.00 5.30 9.95
C GLN A 29 -12.72 4.91 8.65
N MET A 30 -12.17 3.94 7.92
CA MET A 30 -12.64 3.51 6.60
C MET A 30 -14.03 2.88 6.62
N ARG A 31 -14.54 2.44 7.78
CA ARG A 31 -15.96 2.03 7.91
C ARG A 31 -16.93 3.17 7.64
N GLN A 32 -16.53 4.41 7.90
CA GLN A 32 -17.39 5.58 7.71
C GLN A 32 -17.12 6.26 6.37
N THR A 33 -15.85 6.38 5.97
CA THR A 33 -15.46 7.11 4.76
C THR A 33 -14.36 6.37 4.03
N ALA A 34 -14.75 5.42 3.19
CA ALA A 34 -13.86 4.75 2.24
C ALA A 34 -14.19 5.16 0.81
N VAL A 35 -13.16 5.32 -0.01
CA VAL A 35 -13.25 5.59 -1.45
C VAL A 35 -12.84 4.33 -2.20
N ARG A 36 -13.56 3.99 -3.27
CA ARG A 36 -13.19 2.86 -4.13
C ARG A 36 -11.97 3.23 -4.97
N THR A 37 -11.05 2.29 -5.10
CA THR A 37 -9.83 2.45 -5.89
C THR A 37 -9.93 1.70 -7.22
N PRO A 38 -9.15 2.10 -8.24
CA PRO A 38 -9.18 1.47 -9.56
C PRO A 38 -8.77 -0.02 -9.56
N ASP A 39 -7.98 -0.45 -8.58
CA ASP A 39 -7.56 -1.83 -8.35
C ASP A 39 -8.64 -2.71 -7.68
N GLY A 40 -9.85 -2.17 -7.49
CA GLY A 40 -11.00 -2.89 -6.93
C GLY A 40 -11.04 -2.93 -5.41
N GLY A 41 -10.04 -2.35 -4.74
CA GLY A 41 -9.98 -2.24 -3.30
C GLY A 41 -10.60 -0.95 -2.76
N ARG A 42 -10.15 -0.55 -1.57
CA ARG A 42 -10.60 0.67 -0.90
C ARG A 42 -9.43 1.42 -0.30
N ARG A 43 -9.55 2.74 -0.29
CA ARG A 43 -8.62 3.63 0.41
C ARG A 43 -9.37 4.62 1.31
N PRO A 44 -8.67 5.24 2.27
CA PRO A 44 -9.21 6.37 3.01
C PRO A 44 -9.47 7.57 2.10
N SER A 45 -10.20 8.57 2.61
CA SER A 45 -10.45 9.82 1.89
C SER A 45 -9.16 10.52 1.48
N SER A 46 -9.19 11.24 0.34
CA SER A 46 -8.02 11.92 -0.20
C SER A 46 -7.46 12.97 0.75
N PHE A 47 -8.32 13.71 1.46
CA PHE A 47 -7.88 14.63 2.51
C PHE A 47 -7.09 13.95 3.63
N LEU A 48 -7.49 12.73 4.03
CA LEU A 48 -6.75 12.00 5.07
C LEU A 48 -5.37 11.60 4.55
N ILE A 49 -5.31 11.01 3.36
CA ILE A 49 -4.05 10.61 2.72
C ILE A 49 -3.13 11.82 2.61
N LEU A 50 -3.59 12.92 2.00
CA LEU A 50 -2.81 14.14 1.82
C LEU A 50 -2.36 14.76 3.14
N GLY A 51 -3.23 14.79 4.16
CA GLY A 51 -2.87 15.30 5.48
C GLY A 51 -1.75 14.48 6.14
N VAL A 52 -1.85 13.15 6.07
CA VAL A 52 -0.82 12.24 6.61
C VAL A 52 0.49 12.37 5.85
N VAL A 53 0.47 12.28 4.52
CA VAL A 53 1.72 12.34 3.73
C VAL A 53 2.40 13.71 3.83
N ASN A 54 1.63 14.78 3.99
CA ASN A 54 2.18 16.12 4.25
C ASN A 54 2.87 16.22 5.62
N ALA A 55 2.36 15.51 6.63
CA ALA A 55 3.02 15.41 7.94
C ALA A 55 4.29 14.52 7.90
N LEU A 56 4.27 13.44 7.12
CA LEU A 56 5.39 12.49 6.99
C LEU A 56 6.53 13.03 6.09
N GLU A 57 6.20 13.82 5.09
CA GLU A 57 7.15 14.46 4.19
C GLU A 57 6.82 15.95 4.02
N PRO A 58 7.33 16.82 4.91
CA PRO A 58 7.05 18.27 4.86
C PRO A 58 7.43 18.95 3.55
N LYS A 59 8.36 18.35 2.77
CA LYS A 59 8.71 18.86 1.43
C LYS A 59 7.54 18.76 0.45
N LEU A 60 6.58 17.85 0.67
CA LEU A 60 5.35 17.78 -0.10
C LEU A 60 4.52 19.06 0.05
N GLY A 61 4.52 19.68 1.23
CA GLY A 61 3.79 20.93 1.48
C GLY A 61 4.18 22.08 0.55
N ASN A 62 5.46 22.13 0.14
CA ASN A 62 5.94 23.11 -0.84
C ASN A 62 5.37 22.88 -2.25
N LEU A 63 4.98 21.64 -2.57
CA LEU A 63 4.36 21.27 -3.84
C LEU A 63 2.83 21.33 -3.78
N MET A 64 2.24 21.16 -2.59
CA MET A 64 0.78 21.19 -2.43
C MET A 64 0.16 22.55 -2.77
N VAL A 65 0.81 23.67 -2.41
CA VAL A 65 0.30 25.02 -2.73
C VAL A 65 0.15 25.24 -4.25
N PRO A 66 1.19 25.05 -5.08
CA PRO A 66 1.06 25.24 -6.52
C PRO A 66 0.14 24.19 -7.17
N PHE A 67 0.14 22.93 -6.69
CA PHE A 67 -0.75 21.90 -7.25
C PHE A 67 -2.22 22.21 -6.96
N TYR A 68 -2.55 22.64 -5.75
CA TYR A 68 -3.92 23.00 -5.38
C TYR A 68 -4.44 24.23 -6.12
N GLN A 69 -3.57 25.20 -6.42
CA GLN A 69 -3.92 26.36 -7.27
C GLN A 69 -4.21 25.96 -8.72
N LEU A 70 -3.58 24.90 -9.20
CA LEU A 70 -3.76 24.42 -10.57
C LEU A 70 -4.98 23.49 -10.69
N ASN A 71 -5.15 22.60 -9.72
CA ASN A 71 -6.29 21.71 -9.61
C ASN A 71 -6.61 21.45 -8.13
N SER A 72 -7.79 21.88 -7.70
CA SER A 72 -8.27 21.71 -6.33
C SER A 72 -8.88 20.34 -6.06
N ASP A 73 -8.94 19.45 -7.06
CA ASP A 73 -9.44 18.09 -6.92
C ASP A 73 -8.44 17.22 -6.14
N GLU A 74 -8.79 16.88 -4.90
CA GLU A 74 -7.97 16.06 -4.01
C GLU A 74 -7.74 14.63 -4.52
N ASP A 75 -8.69 14.05 -5.26
CA ASP A 75 -8.56 12.71 -5.82
C ASP A 75 -7.52 12.70 -6.95
N ALA A 76 -7.54 13.74 -7.79
CA ALA A 76 -6.53 13.93 -8.83
C ALA A 76 -5.13 14.14 -8.23
N LEU A 77 -5.01 14.84 -7.10
CA LEU A 77 -3.73 15.01 -6.40
C LEU A 77 -3.21 13.68 -5.85
N VAL A 78 -4.08 12.87 -5.24
CA VAL A 78 -3.73 11.53 -4.76
C VAL A 78 -3.31 10.61 -5.92
N GLU A 79 -3.94 10.73 -7.08
CA GLU A 79 -3.56 10.00 -8.29
C GLU A 79 -2.17 10.41 -8.82
N VAL A 80 -1.88 11.72 -8.92
CA VAL A 80 -0.58 12.23 -9.35
C VAL A 80 0.55 11.80 -8.39
N LEU A 81 0.26 11.72 -7.10
CA LEU A 81 1.18 11.18 -6.09
C LEU A 81 1.27 9.65 -6.12
N GLY A 82 0.54 8.97 -7.00
CA GLY A 82 0.54 7.51 -7.11
C GLY A 82 -0.01 6.82 -5.86
N LEU A 83 -0.91 7.46 -5.12
CA LEU A 83 -1.50 6.95 -3.88
C LEU A 83 -2.94 6.45 -4.05
N ASN A 84 -3.45 6.43 -5.29
CA ASN A 84 -4.80 5.93 -5.61
C ASN A 84 -4.83 4.40 -5.77
N PHE A 85 -4.51 3.68 -4.70
CA PHE A 85 -4.50 2.22 -4.63
C PHE A 85 -4.95 1.75 -3.25
N ASP A 86 -5.29 0.47 -3.10
CA ASP A 86 -5.63 -0.12 -1.81
C ASP A 86 -4.35 -0.41 -1.00
N PRO A 87 -4.14 0.31 0.13
CA PRO A 87 -2.91 0.17 0.90
C PRO A 87 -2.81 -1.17 1.63
N GLU A 88 -3.93 -1.80 1.97
CA GLU A 88 -3.96 -3.11 2.63
C GLU A 88 -3.55 -4.20 1.64
N MET A 89 -4.09 -4.16 0.42
CA MET A 89 -3.70 -5.08 -0.65
C MET A 89 -2.22 -4.94 -1.00
N ALA A 90 -1.69 -3.71 -1.00
CA ALA A 90 -0.27 -3.47 -1.25
C ALA A 90 0.63 -4.03 -0.14
N LEU A 91 0.21 -3.95 1.12
CA LEU A 91 0.93 -4.53 2.26
C LEU A 91 0.87 -6.06 2.25
N ASP A 92 -0.29 -6.65 1.98
CA ASP A 92 -0.49 -8.09 1.98
C ASP A 92 0.31 -8.77 0.85
N ASN A 93 0.35 -8.16 -0.34
CA ASN A 93 1.20 -8.62 -1.45
C ASN A 93 2.70 -8.49 -1.15
N GLY A 94 3.10 -7.52 -0.33
CA GLY A 94 4.48 -7.36 0.14
C GLY A 94 4.86 -8.33 1.27
N SER A 95 3.87 -8.95 1.94
CA SER A 95 4.08 -9.88 3.06
C SER A 95 4.17 -11.36 2.64
N MET A 96 4.14 -11.66 1.33
CA MET A 96 4.56 -12.98 0.85
C MET A 96 6.05 -13.15 1.15
N SER A 97 6.34 -13.64 2.35
CA SER A 97 7.50 -14.49 2.59
C SER A 97 7.53 -15.52 1.46
N PRO A 98 8.69 -15.85 0.88
CA PRO A 98 8.74 -16.88 -0.15
C PRO A 98 8.16 -18.15 0.46
N THR A 99 6.95 -18.51 0.05
CA THR A 99 6.43 -19.86 0.27
C THR A 99 7.50 -20.75 -0.32
N ILE A 100 8.25 -21.44 0.55
CA ILE A 100 9.13 -22.52 0.13
C ILE A 100 8.20 -23.50 -0.57
N GLU A 101 8.23 -23.51 -1.90
CA GLU A 101 7.62 -24.57 -2.66
C GLU A 101 8.28 -25.87 -2.19
N ALA A 102 7.58 -26.60 -1.34
CA ALA A 102 7.93 -27.96 -1.01
C ALA A 102 7.81 -28.76 -2.31
N LYS A 103 8.93 -28.86 -3.04
CA LYS A 103 9.10 -29.84 -4.10
C LYS A 103 8.92 -31.21 -3.44
N ASN A 104 7.73 -31.79 -3.58
CA ASN A 104 7.53 -33.22 -3.40
C ASN A 104 8.31 -33.91 -4.54
N SER A 105 9.58 -34.20 -4.29
CA SER A 105 10.33 -35.16 -5.08
C SER A 105 10.06 -36.56 -4.53
N ASP A 106 9.22 -37.28 -5.26
CA ASP A 106 9.25 -38.72 -5.55
C ASP A 106 9.54 -39.71 -4.40
N GLU A 107 8.47 -40.43 -4.07
CA GLU A 107 8.41 -41.89 -3.91
C GLU A 107 9.66 -42.59 -3.33
N THR A 108 9.64 -42.83 -2.03
CA THR A 108 10.27 -44.01 -1.43
C THR A 108 9.32 -44.61 -0.40
N PRO A 109 8.78 -45.83 -0.62
CA PRO A 109 8.01 -46.53 0.39
C PRO A 109 8.87 -46.79 1.63
N LEU A 110 8.46 -46.26 2.79
CA LEU A 110 9.22 -46.29 4.06
C LEU A 110 8.92 -47.51 4.95
N LEU A 111 8.39 -48.60 4.42
CA LEU A 111 8.12 -49.80 5.20
C LEU A 111 8.80 -51.02 4.55
N PRO A 112 9.68 -51.73 5.27
CA PRO A 112 10.10 -53.06 4.84
C PRO A 112 8.92 -54.02 5.01
N ASP A 113 8.58 -54.74 3.94
CA ASP A 113 7.66 -55.87 4.00
C ASP A 113 8.21 -56.86 5.04
N SER A 114 7.41 -57.12 6.07
CA SER A 114 7.74 -58.11 7.09
C SER A 114 7.31 -59.48 6.57
N ASP A 115 8.28 -60.30 6.20
CA ASP A 115 8.09 -61.71 5.84
C ASP A 115 7.40 -62.48 6.97
N LEU A 116 6.25 -63.10 6.66
CA LEU A 116 5.63 -64.23 7.37
C LEU A 116 5.08 -65.24 6.37
#